data_AF-A0A0N0GQM2-F1
#
_entry.id   AF-A0A0N0GQM2-F1
#
_cell.length_a   1.000
_cell.length_b   1.000
_cell.length_c   1.000
_cell.angle_alpha   90.00
_cell.angle_beta   90.00
_cell.angle_gamma   90.00
#
_symmetry.space_group_name_H-M   'P 1'
#
loop_
_entity.id
_entity.type
_entity.pdbx_description
1 polymer ?
#
loop_
_entity_poly.entity_id
_entity_poly.type
_entity_poly.pdbx_seq_one_letter_code
_entity_poly.pdbx_strand_id
1 'polypeptide(L)'
;MRKNGPNKIGAHAAADKLRRDIEGKEKMQFINEAPLYKIVRIVGPKHNLLGLELSDYPLATPATIDALNGDENPDIRLNPEEIAFNVRKGVELAAEKAGRAYYIKRIQYVSSDSEPASIYEYLAFEIIKRVCAL
;
A
#
# COMPACT_ATOMS: atom_id res chain seq x y z
N MET A 1 33.02 42.84 -24.37
CA MET A 1 32.86 41.60 -23.58
C MET A 1 31.61 41.73 -22.71
N ARG A 2 30.52 41.02 -23.01
CA ARG A 2 29.35 40.90 -22.11
C ARG A 2 29.34 39.47 -21.55
N LYS A 3 29.41 39.34 -20.22
CA LYS A 3 29.39 38.06 -19.51
C LYS A 3 27.94 37.55 -19.46
N ASN A 4 27.65 36.44 -20.13
CA ASN A 4 26.39 35.71 -19.95
C ASN A 4 26.41 35.06 -18.56
N GLY A 5 25.59 35.56 -17.64
CA GLY A 5 25.36 34.93 -16.35
C GLY A 5 24.63 33.59 -16.50
N PRO A 6 24.75 32.68 -15.51
CA PRO A 6 24.11 31.37 -15.58
C PRO A 6 22.59 31.53 -15.72
N ASN A 7 22.07 30.88 -16.76
CA ASN A 7 20.67 30.89 -17.16
C ASN A 7 19.79 30.31 -16.02
N LYS A 8 19.21 31.19 -15.19
CA LYS A 8 18.38 30.83 -14.02
C LYS A 8 17.13 30.00 -14.37
N ILE A 9 16.73 29.97 -15.64
CA ILE A 9 15.56 29.24 -16.15
C ILE A 9 15.82 27.72 -16.15
N GLY A 10 17.07 27.29 -16.34
CA GLY A 10 17.43 25.86 -16.40
C GLY A 10 17.40 25.17 -15.03
N ALA A 11 17.70 25.89 -13.95
CA ALA A 11 17.77 25.32 -12.60
C ALA A 11 16.38 24.99 -12.03
N HIS A 12 15.38 25.84 -12.29
CA HIS A 12 14.01 25.60 -11.83
C HIS A 12 13.35 24.43 -12.59
N ALA A 13 13.54 24.38 -13.92
CA ALA A 13 13.05 23.27 -14.75
C ALA A 13 13.75 21.94 -14.43
N ALA A 14 15.05 21.97 -14.11
CA ALA A 14 15.80 20.79 -13.67
C ALA A 14 15.34 20.30 -12.29
N ALA A 15 15.05 21.21 -11.35
CA ALA A 15 14.51 20.87 -10.03
C ALA A 15 13.08 20.31 -10.13
N ASP A 16 12.23 20.86 -11.00
CA ASP A 16 10.86 20.35 -11.22
C ASP A 16 10.85 19.03 -11.99
N LYS A 17 11.82 18.82 -12.89
CA LYS A 17 12.02 17.53 -13.54
C LYS A 17 12.55 16.50 -12.54
N LEU A 18 13.52 16.86 -11.71
CA LEU A 18 14.06 16.00 -10.66
C LEU A 18 13.00 15.67 -9.61
N ARG A 19 12.16 16.64 -9.21
CA ARG A 19 10.99 16.41 -8.36
C ARG A 19 10.01 15.44 -9.00
N ARG A 20 9.60 15.64 -10.25
CA ARG A 20 8.71 14.69 -10.96
C ARG A 20 9.32 13.29 -11.13
N ASP A 21 10.63 13.22 -11.39
CA ASP A 21 11.36 11.95 -11.54
C ASP A 21 11.52 11.21 -10.19
N ILE A 22 11.50 11.92 -9.05
CA ILE A 22 11.53 11.38 -7.68
C ILE A 22 10.10 11.10 -7.15
N GLU A 23 9.13 11.97 -7.44
CA GLU A 23 7.73 11.90 -7.00
C GLU A 23 6.92 10.84 -7.75
N GLY A 24 7.38 10.39 -8.93
CA GLY A 24 6.66 9.47 -9.81
C GLY A 24 7.05 7.99 -9.72
N LYS A 25 8.10 7.61 -8.98
CA LYS A 25 8.48 6.20 -8.86
C LYS A 25 7.75 5.55 -7.70
N GLU A 26 6.67 4.84 -8.02
CA GLU A 26 6.04 3.92 -7.08
C GLU A 26 7.06 2.92 -6.56
N LYS A 27 7.25 2.94 -5.24
CA LYS A 27 8.14 2.02 -4.54
C LYS A 27 7.27 1.06 -3.73
N MET A 28 7.29 -0.21 -4.13
CA MET A 28 6.70 -1.30 -3.39
C MET A 28 7.78 -2.08 -2.65
N GLN A 29 7.59 -2.30 -1.35
CA GLN A 29 8.48 -3.11 -0.52
C GLN A 29 7.68 -4.19 0.19
N PHE A 30 8.02 -5.44 -0.09
CA PHE A 30 7.46 -6.59 0.64
C PHE A 30 8.32 -6.90 1.84
N ILE A 31 7.66 -7.10 2.98
CA ILE A 31 8.27 -7.56 4.23
C ILE A 31 7.67 -8.94 4.51
N ASN A 32 8.45 -9.97 4.18
CA ASN A 32 8.01 -11.37 4.21
C ASN A 32 8.35 -11.98 5.57
N GLU A 33 7.52 -11.70 6.58
CA GLU A 33 7.66 -12.27 7.93
C GLU A 33 6.40 -13.06 8.27
N ALA A 34 6.39 -14.37 7.98
CA ALA A 34 5.31 -15.23 8.43
C ALA A 34 5.19 -15.14 9.98
N PRO A 35 3.97 -15.11 10.52
CA PRO A 35 2.69 -15.35 9.84
C PRO A 35 2.06 -14.09 9.20
N LEU A 36 2.64 -12.89 9.38
CA LEU A 36 2.06 -11.62 8.94
C LEU A 36 2.85 -11.02 7.76
N TYR A 37 2.37 -11.29 6.54
CA TYR A 37 2.97 -10.76 5.33
C TYR A 37 2.62 -9.30 5.16
N LYS A 38 3.61 -8.43 4.94
CA LYS A 38 3.36 -7.00 4.78
C LYS A 38 3.85 -6.48 3.44
N ILE A 39 3.17 -5.44 2.97
CA ILE A 39 3.59 -4.63 1.83
C ILE A 39 3.52 -3.16 2.23
N VAL A 40 4.53 -2.41 1.83
CA VAL A 40 4.57 -0.95 1.95
C VAL A 40 4.61 -0.36 0.55
N ARG A 41 3.67 0.55 0.28
CA ARG A 41 3.61 1.33 -0.95
C ARG A 41 3.97 2.78 -0.65
N ILE A 42 4.88 3.35 -1.42
CA ILE A 42 5.25 4.76 -1.34
C ILE A 42 5.18 5.39 -2.73
N VAL A 43 4.39 6.46 -2.87
CA VAL A 43 4.24 7.26 -4.10
C VAL A 43 4.24 8.74 -3.74
N GLY A 44 5.37 9.41 -3.96
CA GLY A 44 5.56 10.80 -3.52
C GLY A 44 5.36 10.92 -2.01
N PRO A 45 4.46 11.82 -1.53
CA PRO A 45 4.15 11.94 -0.10
C PRO A 45 3.20 10.85 0.41
N LYS A 46 2.61 10.05 -0.50
CA LYS A 46 1.62 9.04 -0.11
C LYS A 46 2.31 7.74 0.28
N HIS A 47 1.90 7.20 1.40
CA HIS A 47 2.33 5.91 1.93
C HIS A 47 1.12 5.09 2.37
N ASN A 48 1.25 3.78 2.21
CA ASN A 48 0.29 2.80 2.68
C ASN A 48 1.03 1.56 3.16
N LEU A 49 0.62 1.04 4.31
CA LEU A 49 1.07 -0.24 4.83
C LEU A 49 -0.12 -1.18 4.96
N LEU A 50 0.01 -2.38 4.41
CA LEU A 50 -0.92 -3.47 4.66
C LEU A 50 -0.16 -4.68 5.18
N GLY A 51 -0.65 -5.29 6.25
CA GLY A 51 -0.27 -6.60 6.74
C GLY A 51 -1.44 -7.58 6.65
N LEU A 52 -1.20 -8.79 6.15
CA LEU A 52 -2.17 -9.87 6.10
C LEU A 52 -1.61 -11.14 6.75
N GLU A 53 -2.38 -11.68 7.69
CA GLU A 53 -2.21 -13.05 8.18
C GLU A 53 -3.24 -13.92 7.48
N LEU A 54 -2.79 -14.99 6.85
CA LEU A 54 -3.65 -15.95 6.17
C LEU A 54 -3.92 -17.16 7.05
N SER A 55 -5.02 -17.85 6.76
CA SER A 55 -5.37 -19.14 7.35
C SER A 55 -5.43 -20.19 6.24
N ASP A 56 -4.95 -21.40 6.55
CA ASP A 56 -5.06 -22.55 5.65
C ASP A 56 -6.50 -23.10 5.58
N TYR A 57 -7.35 -22.72 6.55
CA TYR A 57 -8.73 -23.19 6.67
C TYR A 57 -9.72 -22.03 6.78
N PRO A 58 -10.99 -22.25 6.39
CA PRO A 58 -12.07 -21.31 6.66
C PRO A 58 -12.16 -20.97 8.15
N LEU A 59 -12.39 -19.70 8.46
CA LEU A 59 -12.53 -19.21 9.83
C LEU A 59 -14.01 -19.06 10.19
N ALA A 60 -14.35 -19.41 11.43
CA ALA A 60 -15.72 -19.25 11.96
C ALA A 60 -16.05 -17.79 12.30
N THR A 61 -15.03 -16.96 12.50
CA THR A 61 -15.16 -15.54 12.83
C THR A 61 -14.57 -14.68 11.72
N PRO A 62 -15.07 -13.43 11.55
CA PRO A 62 -14.43 -12.47 10.66
C PRO A 62 -12.96 -12.23 11.02
N ALA A 63 -12.18 -11.79 10.04
CA ALA A 63 -10.80 -11.37 10.24
C ALA A 63 -10.72 -10.26 11.30
N THR A 64 -9.70 -10.29 12.16
CA THR A 64 -9.44 -9.16 13.06
C THR A 64 -8.85 -8.00 12.27
N ILE A 65 -9.20 -6.77 12.65
CA ILE A 65 -8.72 -5.54 12.00
C ILE A 65 -7.94 -4.73 13.02
N ASP A 66 -6.64 -4.62 12.80
CA ASP A 66 -5.71 -3.93 13.69
C ASP A 66 -5.23 -2.63 13.05
N ALA A 67 -5.81 -1.51 13.49
CA ALA A 67 -5.36 -0.18 13.13
C ALA A 67 -4.14 0.20 13.99
N LEU A 68 -2.99 0.40 13.33
CA LEU A 68 -1.81 0.99 13.94
C LEU A 68 -1.99 2.51 14.00
N ASN A 69 -1.54 3.11 15.10
CA ASN A 69 -1.43 4.56 15.20
C ASN A 69 -0.19 4.98 14.41
N GLY A 70 -0.37 5.89 13.45
CA GLY A 70 0.74 6.61 12.84
C GLY A 70 1.04 7.90 13.62
N ASP A 71 2.22 8.47 13.38
CA ASP A 71 2.62 9.77 13.95
C ASP A 71 1.97 10.97 13.21
N GLU A 72 1.21 10.70 12.16
CA GLU A 72 0.61 11.72 11.29
C GLU A 72 -0.78 12.17 11.76
N ASN A 73 -1.21 13.32 11.21
CA ASN A 73 -2.36 14.11 11.65
C ASN A 73 -3.56 13.27 12.18
N PRO A 74 -3.94 13.41 13.47
CA PRO A 74 -4.98 12.58 14.08
C PRO A 74 -6.37 12.74 13.46
N ASP A 75 -6.58 13.81 12.67
CA ASP A 75 -7.87 14.14 12.04
C ASP A 75 -8.14 13.37 10.73
N ILE A 76 -7.12 12.78 10.11
CA ILE A 76 -7.27 11.96 8.90
C ILE A 76 -7.16 10.50 9.31
N ARG A 77 -8.29 9.78 9.27
CA ARG A 77 -8.36 8.36 9.62
C ARG A 77 -9.13 7.58 8.58
N LEU A 78 -8.49 6.57 8.03
CA LEU A 78 -9.15 5.60 7.15
C LEU A 78 -10.20 4.80 7.94
N ASN A 79 -11.35 4.54 7.32
CA ASN A 79 -12.41 3.75 7.93
C ASN A 79 -12.01 2.25 7.91
N PRO A 80 -11.91 1.57 9.07
CA PRO A 80 -11.53 0.16 9.14
C PRO A 80 -12.40 -0.76 8.27
N GLU A 81 -13.70 -0.48 8.15
CA GLU A 81 -14.62 -1.30 7.36
C GLU A 81 -14.40 -1.15 5.86
N GLU A 82 -14.05 0.06 5.40
CA GLU A 82 -13.68 0.29 4.00
C GLU A 82 -12.35 -0.39 3.67
N ILE A 83 -11.39 -0.38 4.59
CA ILE A 83 -10.13 -1.12 4.43
C ILE A 83 -10.42 -2.61 4.30
N ALA A 84 -11.19 -3.18 5.23
CA ALA A 84 -11.51 -4.59 5.20
C ALA A 84 -12.28 -4.99 3.93
N PHE A 85 -13.18 -4.13 3.45
CA PHE A 85 -13.89 -4.33 2.19
C PHE A 85 -12.96 -4.38 0.98
N ASN A 86 -12.06 -3.41 0.83
CA ASN A 86 -11.11 -3.36 -0.28
C ASN A 86 -10.10 -4.52 -0.20
N VAL A 87 -9.61 -4.85 1.00
CA VAL A 87 -8.73 -6.01 1.20
C VAL A 87 -9.42 -7.30 0.75
N ARG A 88 -10.69 -7.54 1.14
CA ARG A 88 -11.44 -8.73 0.71
C ARG A 88 -11.54 -8.82 -0.81
N LYS A 89 -11.86 -7.71 -1.49
CA LYS A 89 -11.89 -7.67 -2.96
C LYS A 89 -10.57 -8.08 -3.60
N GLY A 90 -9.45 -7.59 -3.06
CA GLY A 90 -8.12 -7.93 -3.58
C GLY A 90 -7.80 -9.42 -3.43
N VAL A 91 -8.21 -10.01 -2.30
CA VAL A 91 -8.07 -11.44 -2.04
C VAL A 91 -9.02 -12.27 -2.91
N GLU A 92 -10.28 -11.85 -3.10
CA GLU A 92 -11.24 -12.48 -4.01
C GLU A 92 -10.73 -12.49 -5.45
N LEU A 93 -10.20 -11.37 -5.94
CA LEU A 93 -9.59 -11.28 -7.26
C LEU A 93 -8.39 -12.24 -7.41
N ALA A 94 -7.57 -12.37 -6.37
CA ALA A 94 -6.46 -13.32 -6.35
C ALA A 94 -6.95 -14.77 -6.34
N ALA A 95 -8.00 -15.07 -5.58
CA ALA A 95 -8.65 -16.38 -5.50
C ALA A 95 -9.22 -16.82 -6.86
N GLU A 96 -9.93 -15.93 -7.53
CA GLU A 96 -10.47 -16.15 -8.88
C GLU A 96 -9.37 -16.51 -9.88
N LYS A 97 -8.25 -15.77 -9.87
CA LYS A 97 -7.10 -16.08 -10.75
C LYS A 97 -6.41 -17.39 -10.40
N ALA A 98 -6.37 -17.74 -9.12
CA ALA A 98 -5.72 -18.95 -8.63
C ALA A 98 -6.56 -20.23 -8.82
N GLY A 99 -7.88 -20.08 -8.97
CA GLY A 99 -8.82 -21.20 -8.89
C GLY A 99 -8.88 -21.84 -7.50
N ARG A 100 -8.51 -21.12 -6.43
CA ARG A 100 -8.58 -21.59 -5.03
C ARG A 100 -8.93 -20.46 -4.07
N ALA A 101 -9.55 -20.80 -2.95
CA ALA A 101 -9.89 -19.85 -1.90
C ALA A 101 -8.68 -19.47 -1.02
N TYR A 102 -8.69 -18.25 -0.50
CA TYR A 102 -7.76 -17.74 0.50
C TYR A 102 -8.54 -17.17 1.68
N TYR A 103 -8.11 -17.50 2.89
CA TYR A 103 -8.81 -17.09 4.11
C TYR A 103 -7.96 -16.09 4.89
N ILE A 104 -8.53 -14.93 5.20
CA ILE A 104 -7.84 -13.86 5.93
C ILE A 104 -8.14 -14.03 7.41
N LYS A 105 -7.10 -14.15 8.23
CA LYS A 105 -7.21 -14.20 9.69
C LYS A 105 -7.08 -12.83 10.34
N ARG A 106 -6.17 -12.01 9.83
CA ARG A 106 -5.87 -10.68 10.38
C ARG A 106 -5.52 -9.69 9.28
N ILE A 107 -6.01 -8.47 9.43
CA ILE A 107 -5.68 -7.30 8.62
C ILE A 107 -5.00 -6.28 9.52
N GLN A 108 -3.82 -5.80 9.15
CA GLN A 108 -3.11 -4.72 9.83
C GLN A 108 -2.89 -3.56 8.86
N TYR A 109 -3.17 -2.32 9.29
CA TYR A 109 -2.93 -1.12 8.50
C TYR A 109 -2.59 0.07 9.40
N VAL A 110 -2.06 1.17 8.84
CA VAL A 110 -1.85 2.41 9.61
C VAL A 110 -3.06 3.31 9.40
N SER A 111 -3.67 3.77 10.50
CA SER A 111 -4.92 4.54 10.43
C SER A 111 -4.79 5.88 9.72
N SER A 112 -3.60 6.49 9.80
CA SER A 112 -3.25 7.75 9.14
C SER A 112 -2.65 7.56 7.74
N ASP A 113 -2.71 6.35 7.16
CA ASP A 113 -2.22 6.12 5.79
C ASP A 113 -2.99 6.97 4.77
N SER A 114 -2.36 7.18 3.62
CA SER A 114 -2.90 8.05 2.58
C SER A 114 -4.14 7.47 1.89
N GLU A 115 -5.15 8.32 1.68
CA GLU A 115 -6.29 8.02 0.80
C GLU A 115 -5.86 7.84 -0.68
N PRO A 116 -6.63 7.05 -1.46
CA PRO A 116 -7.91 6.41 -1.10
C PRO A 116 -7.77 4.99 -0.52
N ALA A 117 -8.75 4.56 0.28
CA ALA A 117 -8.83 3.20 0.83
C ALA A 117 -8.88 2.10 -0.24
N SER A 118 -9.28 2.43 -1.47
CA SER A 118 -9.27 1.48 -2.60
C SER A 118 -7.88 0.95 -2.96
N ILE A 119 -6.80 1.64 -2.56
CA ILE A 119 -5.44 1.14 -2.76
C ILE A 119 -5.20 -0.19 -2.03
N TYR A 120 -5.90 -0.46 -0.92
CA TYR A 120 -5.74 -1.70 -0.17
C TYR A 120 -6.23 -2.94 -0.92
N GLU A 121 -7.10 -2.78 -1.92
CA GLU A 121 -7.46 -3.86 -2.85
C GLU A 121 -6.24 -4.33 -3.62
N TYR A 122 -5.50 -3.39 -4.21
CA TYR A 122 -4.28 -3.67 -4.94
C TYR A 122 -3.18 -4.25 -4.04
N LEU A 123 -3.00 -3.71 -2.83
CA LEU A 123 -2.01 -4.22 -1.88
C LEU A 123 -2.31 -5.67 -1.46
N ALA A 124 -3.57 -5.99 -1.18
CA ALA A 124 -3.97 -7.33 -0.81
C ALA A 124 -3.72 -8.33 -1.95
N PHE A 125 -4.09 -7.96 -3.18
CA PHE A 125 -3.82 -8.76 -4.37
C PHE A 125 -2.32 -9.07 -4.52
N GLU A 126 -1.46 -8.06 -4.40
CA GLU A 126 -0.01 -8.22 -4.53
C GLU A 126 0.60 -9.08 -3.42
N ILE A 127 0.10 -9.01 -2.18
CA ILE A 127 0.51 -9.93 -1.11
C ILE A 127 0.16 -11.37 -1.49
N ILE A 128 -1.10 -11.66 -1.84
CA ILE A 128 -1.52 -13.03 -2.18
C ILE A 128 -0.72 -13.54 -3.36
N LYS A 129 -0.57 -12.73 -4.42
CA LYS A 129 0.22 -13.08 -5.60
C LYS A 129 1.64 -13.50 -5.23
N ARG A 130 2.31 -12.74 -4.37
CA ARG A 130 3.69 -13.02 -3.97
C ARG A 130 3.81 -14.24 -3.06
N VAL A 131 2.95 -14.36 -2.06
CA VAL A 131 3.05 -15.42 -1.03
C VAL A 131 2.57 -16.76 -1.57
N CYS A 132 1.56 -16.74 -2.42
CA CYS A 132 0.91 -17.93 -2.95
C CYS A 132 1.38 -18.31 -4.36
N ALA A 133 2.37 -17.58 -4.90
CA ALA A 133 3.00 -17.78 -6.20
C ALA A 133 1.99 -17.78 -7.38
N LEU A 134 1.18 -16.72 -7.47
CA LEU A 134 0.28 -16.46 -8.60
C LEU A 134 0.96 -15.74 -9.77
#